data_AF-A0A358KIG7-F1
#
_entry.id   AF-A0A358KIG7-F1
#
_cell.length_a   1.000
_cell.length_b   1.000
_cell.length_c   1.000
_cell.angle_alpha   90.00
_cell.angle_beta   90.00
_cell.angle_gamma   90.00
#
_symmetry.space_group_name_H-M   'P 1'
#
loop_
_entity.id
_entity.type
_entity.pdbx_description
1 polymer ?
#
loop_
_entity_poly.entity_id
_entity_poly.type
_entity_poly.pdbx_seq_one_letter_code
_entity_poly.pdbx_strand_id
1 'polypeptide(L)'
;MPLSHPNLDRVHETMTLRKTKRLLGLAIVIAWPSAWPSAADWPTYRHDNQRSAITAETLKLPLARRWQMIPAQPPFPAWAKPAKFDFYVSPQSRKPLVHRLAYDHAYHVTAVGDRVFYGSSAEHTVHCLDAYSGAEQWVFFTDGPVRFAPTIDNGRVYAGSDDGTAYCLDAATGKLIWNHTAASEKNVLVPNDGRLVSPWSVRSSVAVDGGTAFFTSGFFPHEGVYMSAVDAVTGRATGRHHWKQHHLNKGSFQGYMLLSDSRIYMPGGRSTPFYFDRRTGKRLGQFAKGNGMGSFALLADNRIFHGPADRSGGVLTEAGLTGDKAASHTDALDMIVDAQAMYLLSPDKVTAMTRSNRRARWSEPVEAGNSLALAGDTLFVGSAGRVRAFNAHSGRKLWSEAVPGRALGLAVANGALLVSTDTGAIISFGQADDQPSAWILF
;
A
#
# COMPACT_ATOMS: atom_id res chain seq x y z
N MET A 1 -29.98 -1.02 -54.52
CA MET A 1 -30.83 -1.44 -55.65
C MET A 1 -30.47 -0.57 -56.86
N PRO A 2 -30.50 -1.07 -58.11
CA PRO A 2 -31.24 -2.24 -58.61
C PRO A 2 -30.71 -3.62 -58.19
N LEU A 3 -31.38 -4.67 -58.69
CA LEU A 3 -31.05 -6.10 -58.57
C LEU A 3 -31.21 -6.75 -59.94
N SER A 4 -30.33 -7.69 -60.29
CA SER A 4 -30.74 -8.98 -60.87
C SER A 4 -29.56 -9.97 -60.98
N HIS A 5 -29.72 -11.12 -60.32
CA HIS A 5 -29.05 -12.39 -60.63
C HIS A 5 -29.90 -13.12 -61.70
N PRO A 6 -29.38 -14.10 -62.49
CA PRO A 6 -29.36 -15.49 -61.99
C PRO A 6 -28.31 -16.50 -62.59
N ASN A 7 -27.85 -17.43 -61.75
CA ASN A 7 -27.77 -18.91 -61.96
C ASN A 7 -26.87 -19.52 -63.08
N LEU A 8 -26.56 -20.84 -63.21
CA LEU A 8 -26.40 -22.09 -62.39
C LEU A 8 -25.80 -23.18 -63.39
N ASP A 9 -25.31 -24.41 -63.10
CA ASP A 9 -25.15 -25.25 -61.90
C ASP A 9 -24.05 -26.37 -62.03
N ARG A 10 -23.78 -27.09 -60.91
CA ARG A 10 -23.63 -28.57 -60.63
C ARG A 10 -23.47 -29.67 -61.73
N VAL A 11 -23.06 -30.95 -61.48
CA VAL A 11 -22.31 -31.70 -60.40
C VAL A 11 -21.99 -33.18 -60.83
N HIS A 12 -21.48 -34.03 -59.89
CA HIS A 12 -21.17 -35.50 -59.91
C HIS A 12 -19.73 -35.88 -60.35
N GLU A 13 -18.89 -36.59 -59.56
CA GLU A 13 -18.94 -37.94 -58.91
C GLU A 13 -18.47 -39.09 -59.84
N THR A 14 -17.79 -40.18 -59.41
CA THR A 14 -17.86 -40.94 -58.13
C THR A 14 -16.48 -41.53 -57.67
N MET A 15 -16.44 -42.16 -56.47
CA MET A 15 -15.26 -42.66 -55.73
C MET A 15 -14.55 -43.93 -56.26
N THR A 16 -13.33 -44.18 -55.75
CA THR A 16 -12.96 -45.51 -55.16
C THR A 16 -11.78 -45.41 -54.17
N LEU A 17 -11.68 -46.34 -53.20
CA LEU A 17 -10.70 -46.30 -52.11
C LEU A 17 -9.42 -47.13 -52.39
N ARG A 18 -8.29 -46.70 -51.82
CA ARG A 18 -7.32 -47.62 -51.17
C ARG A 18 -6.65 -46.96 -49.96
N LYS A 19 -6.39 -47.74 -48.90
CA LYS A 19 -5.85 -47.28 -47.61
C LYS A 19 -4.35 -47.58 -47.51
N THR A 20 -3.56 -46.61 -47.06
CA THR A 20 -2.19 -46.86 -46.57
C THR A 20 -1.91 -45.95 -45.37
N LYS A 21 -1.64 -46.52 -44.20
CA LYS A 21 -1.24 -45.75 -43.01
C LYS A 21 0.25 -45.40 -43.11
N ARG A 22 0.61 -44.13 -42.92
CA ARG A 22 1.90 -43.72 -42.39
C ARG A 22 1.64 -42.83 -41.18
N LEU A 23 2.30 -43.11 -40.05
CA LEU A 23 2.19 -42.25 -38.88
C LEU A 23 3.01 -40.98 -39.13
N LEU A 24 2.37 -39.82 -39.04
CA LEU A 24 3.08 -38.57 -38.83
C LEU A 24 3.40 -38.49 -37.33
N GLY A 25 4.69 -38.49 -36.98
CA GLY A 25 5.12 -38.28 -35.60
C GLY A 25 4.83 -36.85 -35.19
N LEU A 26 3.78 -36.62 -34.40
CA LEU A 26 3.47 -35.30 -33.86
C LEU A 26 4.52 -34.95 -32.81
N ALA A 27 5.53 -34.17 -33.20
CA ALA A 27 6.54 -33.64 -32.29
C ALA A 27 5.89 -32.60 -31.38
N ILE A 28 5.34 -33.04 -30.25
CA ILE A 28 4.85 -32.17 -29.18
C ILE A 28 6.08 -31.50 -28.57
N VAL A 29 6.38 -30.28 -29.04
CA VAL A 29 7.31 -29.38 -28.35
C VAL A 29 6.64 -29.00 -27.04
N ILE A 30 6.98 -29.72 -25.97
CA ILE A 30 6.66 -29.31 -24.60
C ILE A 30 7.53 -28.08 -24.31
N ALA A 31 7.03 -26.92 -24.71
CA ALA A 31 7.52 -25.65 -24.21
C ALA A 31 7.21 -25.60 -22.71
N TRP A 32 8.18 -26.04 -21.89
CA TRP A 32 8.20 -25.64 -20.50
C TRP A 32 8.12 -24.12 -20.45
N PRO A 33 7.16 -23.52 -19.72
CA PRO A 33 7.21 -22.11 -19.46
C PRO A 33 8.46 -21.86 -18.61
N SER A 34 9.52 -21.36 -19.25
CA SER A 34 10.65 -20.77 -18.55
C SER A 34 10.12 -19.53 -17.84
N ALA A 35 9.69 -19.73 -16.59
CA ALA A 35 9.24 -18.67 -15.71
C ALA A 35 10.44 -17.79 -15.31
N TRP A 36 10.89 -16.98 -16.26
CA TRP A 36 11.66 -15.80 -15.97
C TRP A 36 10.84 -14.97 -14.98
N PRO A 37 11.43 -14.49 -13.87
CA PRO A 37 10.69 -13.69 -12.92
C PRO A 37 10.22 -12.41 -13.64
N SER A 38 8.92 -12.31 -13.88
CA SER A 38 8.33 -11.06 -14.31
C SER A 38 8.59 -10.02 -13.23
N ALA A 39 8.97 -8.82 -13.65
CA ALA A 39 8.77 -7.64 -12.82
C ALA A 39 7.31 -7.65 -12.32
N ALA A 40 7.15 -7.43 -11.01
CA ALA A 40 5.86 -7.18 -10.39
C ALA A 40 5.70 -5.68 -10.13
N ASP A 41 4.45 -5.27 -10.00
CA ASP A 41 4.09 -3.93 -9.54
C ASP A 41 3.93 -3.91 -8.02
N TRP A 42 4.08 -2.72 -7.43
CA TRP A 42 3.73 -2.41 -6.04
C TRP A 42 2.73 -1.24 -6.03
N PRO A 43 1.49 -1.46 -6.50
CA PRO A 43 0.56 -0.39 -6.89
C PRO A 43 -0.05 0.37 -5.70
N THR A 44 -0.01 -0.16 -4.48
CA THR A 44 -0.47 0.55 -3.29
C THR A 44 0.43 0.25 -2.09
N TYR A 45 0.31 1.03 -1.00
CA TYR A 45 1.15 0.85 0.18
C TYR A 45 1.07 -0.59 0.71
N ARG A 46 2.24 -1.22 0.90
CA ARG A 46 2.38 -2.66 1.21
C ARG A 46 1.72 -3.57 0.16
N HIS A 47 2.06 -3.33 -1.11
CA HIS A 47 1.69 -4.07 -2.30
C HIS A 47 0.20 -4.00 -2.68
N ASP A 48 -0.71 -4.35 -1.78
CA ASP A 48 -2.14 -4.56 -2.06
C ASP A 48 -3.07 -3.93 -1.02
N ASN A 49 -4.38 -3.95 -1.29
CA ASN A 49 -5.41 -3.40 -0.39
C ASN A 49 -5.62 -4.20 0.91
N GLN A 50 -4.99 -5.38 1.06
CA GLN A 50 -4.93 -6.14 2.31
C GLN A 50 -3.66 -5.83 3.12
N ARG A 51 -2.72 -5.06 2.54
CA ARG A 51 -1.47 -4.57 3.13
C ARG A 51 -0.46 -5.68 3.44
N SER A 52 -0.42 -6.72 2.61
CA SER A 52 0.42 -7.92 2.81
C SER A 52 1.92 -7.61 2.92
N ALA A 53 2.41 -6.65 2.13
CA ALA A 53 3.83 -6.46 1.82
C ALA A 53 4.53 -7.70 1.22
N ILE A 54 3.80 -8.53 0.48
CA ILE A 54 4.30 -9.73 -0.21
C ILE A 54 4.20 -9.54 -1.72
N THR A 55 5.31 -9.75 -2.45
CA THR A 55 5.32 -9.95 -3.90
C THR A 55 5.86 -11.34 -4.25
N ALA A 56 5.41 -11.88 -5.39
CA ALA A 56 5.95 -13.10 -5.99
C ALA A 56 7.28 -12.87 -6.73
N GLU A 57 7.64 -11.61 -7.02
CA GLU A 57 8.91 -11.27 -7.64
C GLU A 57 10.09 -11.74 -6.77
N THR A 58 11.11 -12.34 -7.40
CA THR A 58 12.31 -12.83 -6.72
C THR A 58 13.54 -12.06 -7.19
N LEU A 59 14.09 -11.21 -6.32
CA LEU A 59 15.30 -10.44 -6.62
C LEU A 59 16.55 -11.33 -6.55
N LYS A 60 17.37 -11.28 -7.60
CA LYS A 60 18.72 -11.89 -7.62
C LYS A 60 19.65 -11.10 -6.68
N LEU A 61 20.42 -11.80 -5.84
CA LEU A 61 21.33 -11.19 -4.86
C LEU A 61 22.81 -11.43 -5.25
N PRO A 62 23.75 -10.55 -4.88
CA PRO A 62 23.57 -9.31 -4.11
C PRO A 62 22.93 -8.17 -4.93
N LEU A 63 22.31 -7.22 -4.24
CA LEU A 63 21.85 -5.97 -4.86
C LEU A 63 22.95 -4.89 -4.76
N ALA A 64 22.99 -4.01 -5.75
CA ALA A 64 23.73 -2.76 -5.75
C ALA A 64 22.75 -1.57 -5.77
N ARG A 65 23.13 -0.42 -5.22
CA ARG A 65 22.33 0.81 -5.28
C ARG A 65 22.30 1.33 -6.71
N ARG A 66 21.15 1.25 -7.40
CA ARG A 66 20.92 1.88 -8.72
C ARG A 66 20.96 3.40 -8.59
N TRP A 67 20.16 3.95 -7.67
CA TRP A 67 20.02 5.40 -7.45
C TRP A 67 19.57 5.74 -6.03
N GLN A 68 19.66 7.02 -5.68
CA GLN A 68 19.19 7.58 -4.42
C GLN A 68 18.70 9.03 -4.64
N MET A 69 17.41 9.25 -4.39
CA MET A 69 16.81 10.58 -4.29
C MET A 69 16.94 11.07 -2.85
N ILE A 70 17.32 12.34 -2.65
CA ILE A 70 17.34 13.01 -1.35
C ILE A 70 16.50 14.29 -1.52
N PRO A 71 15.39 14.45 -0.76
CA PRO A 71 14.50 15.60 -0.93
C PRO A 71 15.08 16.87 -0.31
N ALA A 72 14.59 18.02 -0.74
CA ALA A 72 15.00 19.31 -0.18
C ALA A 72 14.51 19.51 1.27
N GLN A 73 13.44 18.83 1.67
CA GLN A 73 12.89 18.80 3.02
C GLN A 73 12.53 17.37 3.46
N PRO A 74 12.80 16.98 4.72
CA PRO A 74 12.37 15.70 5.26
C PRO A 74 10.85 15.68 5.48
N PRO A 75 10.23 14.49 5.63
CA PRO A 75 8.80 14.33 5.88
C PRO A 75 8.36 15.11 7.11
N PHE A 76 7.22 15.79 7.00
CA PHE A 76 6.66 16.61 8.07
C PHE A 76 5.39 15.93 8.61
N PRO A 77 5.44 15.19 9.74
CA PRO A 77 4.30 14.43 10.24
C PRO A 77 3.11 15.31 10.60
N ALA A 78 1.90 14.74 10.58
CA ALA A 78 0.67 15.43 10.99
C ALA A 78 0.66 15.80 12.49
N TRP A 79 1.55 15.15 13.26
CA TRP A 79 1.64 15.21 14.71
C TRP A 79 3.09 14.96 15.15
N ALA A 80 4.04 15.84 14.80
CA ALA A 80 5.48 15.62 15.01
C ALA A 80 5.90 15.43 16.49
N LYS A 81 5.01 15.72 17.45
CA LYS A 81 5.20 15.42 18.88
C LYS A 81 4.02 14.60 19.42
N PRO A 82 4.27 13.63 20.32
CA PRO A 82 3.19 12.91 20.99
C PRO A 82 2.30 13.87 21.79
N ALA A 83 1.00 13.56 21.87
CA ALA A 83 0.06 14.41 22.59
C ALA A 83 0.42 14.49 24.09
N LYS A 84 0.49 15.71 24.63
CA LYS A 84 1.02 15.99 25.97
C LYS A 84 0.30 15.25 27.11
N PHE A 85 -1.01 14.98 26.94
CA PHE A 85 -1.85 14.15 27.81
C PHE A 85 -3.20 13.88 27.13
N ASP A 86 -4.05 13.01 27.72
CA ASP A 86 -5.40 12.71 27.20
C ASP A 86 -6.47 13.60 27.85
N PHE A 87 -6.86 14.67 27.15
CA PHE A 87 -7.89 15.61 27.56
C PHE A 87 -9.31 15.01 27.70
N TYR A 88 -9.58 13.83 27.11
CA TYR A 88 -10.93 13.27 27.01
C TYR A 88 -11.14 12.02 27.88
N VAL A 89 -10.12 11.18 28.03
CA VAL A 89 -10.22 9.89 28.74
C VAL A 89 -9.58 9.95 30.13
N SER A 90 -8.58 10.81 30.34
CA SER A 90 -7.88 10.92 31.64
C SER A 90 -7.24 12.31 31.82
N PRO A 91 -8.03 13.42 31.86
CA PRO A 91 -7.50 14.78 31.91
C PRO A 91 -6.65 15.11 33.16
N GLN A 92 -6.73 14.28 34.21
CA GLN A 92 -5.87 14.36 35.40
C GLN A 92 -4.46 13.78 35.16
N SER A 93 -4.29 12.90 34.17
CA SER A 93 -3.01 12.25 33.87
C SER A 93 -2.12 13.16 33.03
N ARG A 94 -1.17 13.85 33.66
CA ARG A 94 -0.20 14.73 32.99
C ARG A 94 0.96 13.99 32.29
N LYS A 95 0.80 12.69 31.98
CA LYS A 95 1.82 11.90 31.27
C LYS A 95 1.66 12.10 29.76
N PRO A 96 2.76 12.37 29.00
CA PRO A 96 2.76 12.29 27.55
C PRO A 96 2.20 10.95 27.07
N LEU A 97 1.35 10.99 26.05
CA LEU A 97 0.83 9.77 25.43
C LEU A 97 1.88 9.16 24.52
N VAL A 98 1.92 7.83 24.44
CA VAL A 98 2.60 7.10 23.36
C VAL A 98 2.05 7.61 22.02
N HIS A 99 2.92 7.90 21.06
CA HIS A 99 2.53 8.36 19.73
C HIS A 99 1.75 7.24 19.02
N ARG A 100 0.90 7.54 18.04
CA ARG A 100 -0.06 6.55 17.50
C ARG A 100 -0.05 6.40 15.98
N LEU A 101 0.64 7.28 15.28
CA LEU A 101 0.38 7.58 13.87
C LEU A 101 1.70 7.67 13.07
N ALA A 102 2.32 6.54 12.77
CA ALA A 102 3.61 6.49 12.09
C ALA A 102 3.48 6.36 10.54
N TYR A 103 2.39 6.88 9.96
CA TYR A 103 2.03 6.63 8.55
C TYR A 103 2.65 7.62 7.54
N ASP A 104 3.10 8.79 8.01
CA ASP A 104 3.65 9.90 7.21
C ASP A 104 5.04 10.34 7.67
N HIS A 105 5.73 9.47 8.42
CA HIS A 105 7.11 9.67 8.86
C HIS A 105 8.15 9.41 7.75
N ALA A 106 7.72 8.93 6.58
CA ALA A 106 8.55 8.70 5.39
C ALA A 106 7.73 8.95 4.12
N TYR A 107 8.39 9.32 3.03
CA TYR A 107 7.78 9.35 1.69
C TYR A 107 7.64 7.91 1.17
N HIS A 108 6.58 7.24 1.63
CA HIS A 108 6.24 5.89 1.22
C HIS A 108 5.95 5.84 -0.28
N VAL A 109 6.60 4.91 -0.96
CA VAL A 109 6.48 4.74 -2.42
C VAL A 109 5.42 3.72 -2.83
N THR A 110 4.92 3.92 -4.04
CA THR A 110 4.38 2.87 -4.91
C THR A 110 5.20 2.81 -6.19
N ALA A 111 5.13 1.69 -6.90
CA ALA A 111 5.85 1.51 -8.16
C ALA A 111 5.01 0.70 -9.13
N VAL A 112 4.96 1.13 -10.40
CA VAL A 112 4.25 0.42 -11.48
C VAL A 112 5.05 0.59 -12.76
N GLY A 113 5.41 -0.54 -13.39
CA GLY A 113 6.23 -0.55 -14.62
C GLY A 113 7.53 0.27 -14.49
N ASP A 114 7.68 1.28 -15.33
CA ASP A 114 8.85 2.17 -15.41
C ASP A 114 8.88 3.28 -14.34
N ARG A 115 7.89 3.36 -13.43
CA ARG A 115 7.67 4.54 -12.57
C ARG A 115 7.58 4.23 -11.09
N VAL A 116 8.07 5.17 -10.28
CA VAL A 116 7.96 5.21 -8.81
C VAL A 116 7.25 6.50 -8.40
N PHE A 117 6.22 6.39 -7.55
CA PHE A 117 5.38 7.51 -7.13
C PHE A 117 5.45 7.70 -5.62
N TYR A 118 5.43 8.95 -5.15
CA TYR A 118 5.30 9.28 -3.73
C TYR A 118 4.54 10.59 -3.51
N GLY A 119 4.01 10.78 -2.30
CA GLY A 119 3.47 12.05 -1.84
C GLY A 119 4.45 12.76 -0.90
N SER A 120 4.70 14.05 -1.12
CA SER A 120 5.48 14.87 -0.19
C SER A 120 4.57 15.54 0.82
N SER A 121 4.77 15.17 2.09
CA SER A 121 4.17 15.88 3.21
C SER A 121 4.91 17.19 3.52
N ALA A 122 6.12 17.42 2.98
CA ALA A 122 6.84 18.68 3.14
C ALA A 122 6.44 19.73 2.10
N GLU A 123 6.42 19.34 0.82
CA GLU A 123 6.30 20.25 -0.34
C GLU A 123 4.86 20.38 -0.88
N HIS A 124 3.90 19.61 -0.34
CA HIS A 124 2.48 19.59 -0.76
C HIS A 124 2.33 19.13 -2.22
N THR A 125 2.87 17.95 -2.53
CA THR A 125 3.02 17.47 -3.91
C THR A 125 2.83 15.96 -4.04
N VAL A 126 2.50 15.53 -5.26
CA VAL A 126 2.68 14.15 -5.75
C VAL A 126 3.80 14.17 -6.79
N HIS A 127 4.76 13.26 -6.67
CA HIS A 127 5.89 13.13 -7.59
C HIS A 127 5.84 11.80 -8.34
N CYS A 128 6.44 11.78 -9.53
CA CYS A 128 6.75 10.60 -10.31
C CYS A 128 8.23 10.61 -10.68
N LEU A 129 8.94 9.52 -10.38
CA LEU A 129 10.34 9.28 -10.76
C LEU A 129 10.41 8.11 -11.75
N ASP A 130 11.41 8.14 -12.64
CA ASP A 130 11.83 6.96 -13.41
C ASP A 130 12.42 5.89 -12.47
N ALA A 131 11.98 4.64 -12.60
CA ALA A 131 12.30 3.56 -11.67
C ALA A 131 13.76 3.08 -11.70
N TYR A 132 14.53 3.43 -12.74
CA TYR A 132 15.90 2.93 -12.95
C TYR A 132 16.99 3.98 -12.72
N SER A 133 16.66 5.25 -12.86
CA SER A 133 17.57 6.40 -12.67
C SER A 133 17.21 7.26 -11.47
N GLY A 134 15.96 7.20 -11.00
CA GLY A 134 15.42 8.10 -9.97
C GLY A 134 15.18 9.53 -10.46
N ALA A 135 15.30 9.78 -11.77
CA ALA A 135 15.07 11.10 -12.36
C ALA A 135 13.59 11.47 -12.33
N GLU A 136 13.28 12.69 -11.91
CA GLU A 136 11.91 13.20 -11.83
C GLU A 136 11.28 13.34 -13.23
N GLN A 137 10.10 12.74 -13.40
CA GLN A 137 9.31 12.74 -14.63
C GLN A 137 8.25 13.85 -14.60
N TRP A 138 7.58 14.02 -13.46
CA TRP A 138 6.60 15.08 -13.24
C TRP A 138 6.35 15.32 -11.74
N VAL A 139 5.83 16.52 -11.43
CA VAL A 139 5.32 16.91 -10.11
C VAL A 139 3.93 17.52 -10.27
N PHE A 140 3.01 17.17 -9.37
CA PHE A 140 1.70 17.79 -9.23
C PHE A 140 1.56 18.42 -7.85
N PHE A 141 1.09 19.66 -7.77
CA PHE A 141 0.95 20.42 -6.52
C PHE A 141 -0.47 20.34 -5.95
N THR A 142 -0.58 20.21 -4.64
CA THR A 142 -1.83 20.25 -3.85
C THR A 142 -1.80 21.43 -2.88
N ASP A 143 -2.97 21.87 -2.40
CA ASP A 143 -3.04 23.01 -1.48
C ASP A 143 -2.67 22.63 -0.03
N GLY A 144 -2.48 21.33 0.24
CA GLY A 144 -2.03 20.80 1.53
C GLY A 144 -1.09 19.58 1.41
N PRO A 145 -0.48 19.14 2.53
CA PRO A 145 0.39 17.96 2.60
C PRO A 145 -0.21 16.67 2.02
N VAL A 146 0.53 15.99 1.13
CA VAL A 146 0.20 14.62 0.70
C VAL A 146 0.94 13.65 1.62
N ARG A 147 0.19 12.84 2.39
CA ARG A 147 0.73 12.09 3.55
C ARG A 147 0.88 10.58 3.35
N PHE A 148 0.40 10.06 2.23
CA PHE A 148 0.29 8.63 1.98
C PHE A 148 0.89 8.31 0.62
N ALA A 149 1.42 7.08 0.46
CA ALA A 149 1.80 6.57 -0.85
C ALA A 149 0.58 6.63 -1.79
N PRO A 150 0.69 7.22 -3.00
CA PRO A 150 -0.42 7.25 -3.94
C PRO A 150 -0.76 5.84 -4.41
N THR A 151 -2.05 5.48 -4.44
CA THR A 151 -2.46 4.21 -5.07
C THR A 151 -2.42 4.38 -6.58
N ILE A 152 -1.98 3.36 -7.31
CA ILE A 152 -1.91 3.32 -8.76
C ILE A 152 -2.90 2.27 -9.26
N ASP A 153 -3.77 2.63 -10.20
CA ASP A 153 -4.71 1.69 -10.84
C ASP A 153 -5.02 2.14 -12.28
N ASN A 154 -4.98 1.19 -13.23
CA ASN A 154 -5.32 1.42 -14.64
C ASN A 154 -4.74 2.72 -15.25
N GLY A 155 -3.44 2.96 -15.06
CA GLY A 155 -2.73 4.14 -15.59
C GLY A 155 -3.02 5.46 -14.86
N ARG A 156 -3.61 5.42 -13.66
CA ARG A 156 -3.99 6.59 -12.87
C ARG A 156 -3.39 6.57 -11.47
N VAL A 157 -3.11 7.76 -10.93
CA VAL A 157 -2.50 7.98 -9.61
C VAL A 157 -3.53 8.63 -8.68
N TYR A 158 -3.83 7.98 -7.56
CA TYR A 158 -4.86 8.38 -6.60
C TYR A 158 -4.22 8.83 -5.28
N ALA A 159 -4.35 10.12 -4.97
CA ALA A 159 -3.72 10.74 -3.81
C ALA A 159 -4.76 11.43 -2.90
N GLY A 160 -4.49 11.44 -1.59
CA GLY A 160 -5.29 12.17 -0.60
C GLY A 160 -4.46 13.27 0.06
N SER A 161 -5.02 14.49 0.11
CA SER A 161 -4.34 15.67 0.64
C SER A 161 -4.98 16.19 1.93
N ASP A 162 -4.16 16.88 2.73
CA ASP A 162 -4.57 17.64 3.91
C ASP A 162 -5.44 18.88 3.60
N ASP A 163 -5.55 19.31 2.34
CA ASP A 163 -6.56 20.29 1.88
C ASP A 163 -8.00 19.72 1.87
N GLY A 164 -8.17 18.42 2.16
CA GLY A 164 -9.48 17.76 2.24
C GLY A 164 -9.99 17.23 0.90
N THR A 165 -9.16 17.25 -0.15
CA THR A 165 -9.48 16.77 -1.49
C THR A 165 -8.73 15.47 -1.81
N ALA A 166 -9.43 14.54 -2.47
CA ALA A 166 -8.84 13.39 -3.13
C ALA A 166 -8.63 13.72 -4.62
N TYR A 167 -7.46 13.37 -5.15
CA TYR A 167 -7.02 13.70 -6.51
C TYR A 167 -6.81 12.41 -7.32
N CYS A 168 -7.12 12.47 -8.61
CA CYS A 168 -6.77 11.46 -9.59
C CYS A 168 -6.00 12.11 -10.75
N LEU A 169 -4.78 11.63 -10.98
CA LEU A 169 -3.86 12.12 -11.99
C LEU A 169 -3.59 11.04 -13.05
N ASP A 170 -3.22 11.46 -14.25
CA ASP A 170 -2.65 10.58 -15.28
C ASP A 170 -1.23 10.15 -14.87
N ALA A 171 -0.94 8.84 -14.86
CA ALA A 171 0.34 8.32 -14.34
C ALA A 171 1.55 8.64 -15.25
N ALA A 172 1.34 8.80 -16.55
CA ALA A 172 2.40 9.14 -17.49
C ALA A 172 2.80 10.63 -17.39
N THR A 173 1.84 11.53 -17.17
CA THR A 173 2.02 12.99 -17.35
C THR A 173 1.72 13.85 -16.13
N GLY A 174 1.20 13.30 -15.04
CA GLY A 174 0.84 14.03 -13.81
C GLY A 174 -0.38 14.95 -13.95
N LYS A 175 -1.03 14.96 -15.12
CA LYS A 175 -2.17 15.83 -15.41
C LYS A 175 -3.38 15.42 -14.57
N LEU A 176 -4.06 16.42 -13.99
CA LEU A 176 -5.29 16.22 -13.25
C LEU A 176 -6.41 15.67 -14.15
N ILE A 177 -6.94 14.50 -13.80
CA ILE A 177 -8.13 13.90 -14.43
C ILE A 177 -9.38 14.35 -13.67
N TRP A 178 -9.37 14.22 -12.34
CA TRP A 178 -10.45 14.71 -11.47
C TRP A 178 -9.95 15.01 -10.06
N ASN A 179 -10.70 15.85 -9.34
CA ASN A 179 -10.57 16.03 -7.90
C ASN A 179 -11.95 15.89 -7.20
N HIS A 180 -11.95 15.50 -5.93
CA HIS A 180 -13.15 15.31 -5.13
C HIS A 180 -12.93 15.79 -3.69
N THR A 181 -13.55 16.91 -3.34
CA THR A 181 -13.67 17.39 -1.94
C THR A 181 -15.03 16.95 -1.42
N ALA A 182 -15.07 16.15 -0.35
CA ALA A 182 -16.35 15.66 0.19
C ALA A 182 -17.02 16.64 1.15
N ALA A 183 -16.28 17.55 1.79
CA ALA A 183 -16.86 18.65 2.57
C ALA A 183 -17.51 19.72 1.68
N SER A 184 -18.57 20.35 2.17
CA SER A 184 -19.21 21.53 1.55
C SER A 184 -18.39 22.81 1.72
N GLU A 185 -17.69 22.93 2.86
CA GLU A 185 -16.98 24.14 3.28
C GLU A 185 -15.49 24.01 2.93
N LYS A 186 -15.13 24.36 1.68
CA LYS A 186 -13.76 24.19 1.17
C LYS A 186 -12.72 25.14 1.76
N ASN A 187 -13.15 26.32 2.22
CA ASN A 187 -12.24 27.42 2.57
C ASN A 187 -11.99 27.53 4.09
N VAL A 188 -12.40 26.52 4.88
CA VAL A 188 -12.13 26.46 6.33
C VAL A 188 -10.76 25.82 6.54
N LEU A 189 -9.87 26.54 7.21
CA LEU A 189 -8.52 26.10 7.53
C LEU A 189 -8.29 26.14 9.04
N VAL A 190 -7.70 25.07 9.58
CA VAL A 190 -7.37 24.92 11.01
C VAL A 190 -5.86 24.77 11.22
N PRO A 191 -5.29 25.31 12.31
CA PRO A 191 -3.89 25.07 12.65
C PRO A 191 -3.60 23.61 13.01
N ASN A 192 -2.73 22.96 12.24
CA ASN A 192 -2.16 21.64 12.54
C ASN A 192 -0.63 21.71 12.51
N ASP A 193 -0.02 21.59 13.68
CA ASP A 193 1.43 21.45 13.91
C ASP A 193 2.34 22.45 13.15
N GLY A 194 1.90 23.72 13.09
CA GLY A 194 2.62 24.81 12.42
C GLY A 194 2.14 25.14 11.01
N ARG A 195 1.11 24.45 10.50
CA ARG A 195 0.51 24.68 9.17
C ARG A 195 -0.99 24.95 9.27
N LEU A 196 -1.55 25.47 8.18
CA LEU A 196 -2.99 25.50 7.94
C LEU A 196 -3.38 24.30 7.07
N VAL A 197 -4.41 23.56 7.48
CA VAL A 197 -4.95 22.39 6.77
C VAL A 197 -6.49 22.40 6.81
N SER A 198 -7.16 21.65 5.96
CA SER A 198 -8.61 21.47 6.08
C SER A 198 -8.94 20.60 7.31
N PRO A 199 -9.96 20.93 8.12
CA PRO A 199 -10.48 20.02 9.14
C PRO A 199 -11.00 18.71 8.53
N TRP A 200 -11.32 18.73 7.23
CA TRP A 200 -11.73 17.56 6.44
C TRP A 200 -10.60 16.88 5.66
N SER A 201 -9.31 17.05 6.04
CA SER A 201 -8.13 16.37 5.46
C SER A 201 -8.34 14.88 5.09
N VAL A 202 -7.82 14.42 3.95
CA VAL A 202 -7.94 13.01 3.50
C VAL A 202 -6.83 12.13 4.11
N ARG A 203 -7.00 11.75 5.38
CA ARG A 203 -5.98 11.00 6.18
C ARG A 203 -6.14 9.48 6.18
N SER A 204 -6.77 8.92 5.15
CA SER A 204 -7.04 7.48 4.98
C SER A 204 -6.18 6.74 3.95
N SER A 205 -5.30 7.46 3.24
CA SER A 205 -4.97 7.19 1.81
C SER A 205 -6.22 7.14 0.92
N VAL A 206 -6.03 6.89 -0.39
CA VAL A 206 -7.12 6.51 -1.30
C VAL A 206 -6.88 5.06 -1.71
N ALA A 207 -7.82 4.17 -1.39
CA ALA A 207 -7.76 2.77 -1.80
C ALA A 207 -8.62 2.57 -3.06
N VAL A 208 -8.15 1.80 -4.03
CA VAL A 208 -8.87 1.57 -5.30
C VAL A 208 -9.01 0.07 -5.53
N ASP A 209 -10.22 -0.38 -5.82
CA ASP A 209 -10.51 -1.76 -6.24
C ASP A 209 -11.87 -1.85 -6.96
N GLY A 210 -11.95 -2.67 -8.01
CA GLY A 210 -13.18 -2.90 -8.79
C GLY A 210 -13.71 -1.68 -9.55
N GLY A 211 -12.84 -0.72 -9.89
CA GLY A 211 -13.24 0.54 -10.53
C GLY A 211 -13.81 1.60 -9.57
N THR A 212 -13.77 1.36 -8.26
CA THR A 212 -14.20 2.30 -7.22
C THR A 212 -13.00 2.78 -6.38
N ALA A 213 -12.89 4.09 -6.19
CA ALA A 213 -11.95 4.71 -5.27
C ALA A 213 -12.63 5.04 -3.93
N PHE A 214 -12.00 4.62 -2.82
CA PHE A 214 -12.51 4.73 -1.45
C PHE A 214 -11.59 5.58 -0.59
N PHE A 215 -12.14 6.53 0.17
CA PHE A 215 -11.39 7.40 1.10
C PHE A 215 -12.29 7.99 2.20
N THR A 216 -11.68 8.52 3.26
CA THR A 216 -12.35 9.31 4.31
C THR A 216 -11.75 10.70 4.40
N SER A 217 -12.60 11.72 4.53
CA SER A 217 -12.17 13.12 4.66
C SER A 217 -12.62 13.67 6.03
N GLY A 218 -11.63 14.01 6.85
CA GLY A 218 -11.80 14.58 8.19
C GLY A 218 -11.39 13.68 9.35
N PHE A 219 -10.96 14.34 10.44
CA PHE A 219 -10.36 13.69 11.59
C PHE A 219 -10.93 14.17 12.94
N PHE A 220 -11.69 15.27 12.97
CA PHE A 220 -12.39 15.75 14.16
C PHE A 220 -13.86 15.25 14.15
N PRO A 221 -14.25 14.28 15.01
CA PRO A 221 -15.54 13.61 14.84
C PRO A 221 -16.78 14.44 15.20
N HIS A 222 -16.57 15.66 15.74
CA HIS A 222 -17.62 16.62 16.06
C HIS A 222 -17.88 17.62 14.92
N GLU A 223 -16.87 17.87 14.07
CA GLU A 223 -16.96 18.68 12.84
C GLU A 223 -17.48 17.84 11.64
N GLY A 224 -17.76 16.56 11.88
CA GLY A 224 -18.16 15.60 10.86
C GLY A 224 -16.97 14.96 10.15
N VAL A 225 -17.13 13.68 9.81
CA VAL A 225 -16.18 12.92 8.99
C VAL A 225 -16.97 12.26 7.88
N TYR A 226 -16.48 12.40 6.65
CA TYR A 226 -17.06 11.78 5.47
C TYR A 226 -16.33 10.48 5.12
N MET A 227 -17.03 9.57 4.46
CA MET A 227 -16.42 8.46 3.71
C MET A 227 -17.09 8.42 2.34
N SER A 228 -16.26 8.37 1.30
CA SER A 228 -16.70 8.38 -0.09
C SER A 228 -16.26 7.08 -0.78
N ALA A 229 -17.15 6.55 -1.61
CA ALA A 229 -16.86 5.58 -2.64
C ALA A 229 -17.26 6.23 -3.98
N VAL A 230 -16.29 6.51 -4.84
CA VAL A 230 -16.49 7.21 -6.11
C VAL A 230 -16.00 6.37 -7.28
N ASP A 231 -16.58 6.61 -8.44
CA ASP A 231 -16.09 6.08 -9.70
C ASP A 231 -14.62 6.49 -9.91
N ALA A 232 -13.73 5.51 -10.08
CA ALA A 232 -12.29 5.76 -10.13
C ALA A 232 -11.87 6.53 -11.41
N VAL A 233 -12.63 6.40 -12.50
CA VAL A 233 -12.34 7.08 -13.77
C VAL A 233 -12.80 8.56 -13.74
N THR A 234 -13.89 8.87 -13.04
CA THR A 234 -14.57 10.18 -13.13
C THR A 234 -14.65 10.98 -11.81
N GLY A 235 -14.33 10.37 -10.66
CA GLY A 235 -14.37 11.02 -9.34
C GLY A 235 -15.78 11.25 -8.78
N ARG A 236 -16.80 10.73 -9.46
CA ARG A 236 -18.22 10.99 -9.15
C ARG A 236 -18.81 9.89 -8.28
N ALA A 237 -19.68 10.26 -7.35
CA ALA A 237 -20.50 9.32 -6.58
C ALA A 237 -21.70 8.81 -7.42
N THR A 238 -21.46 8.38 -8.66
CA THR A 238 -22.49 7.97 -9.63
C THR A 238 -22.37 6.50 -9.96
N GLY A 239 -23.33 5.69 -9.51
CA GLY A 239 -23.37 4.25 -9.76
C GLY A 239 -24.06 3.50 -8.62
N ARG A 240 -24.39 2.21 -8.83
CA ARG A 240 -25.09 1.38 -7.82
C ARG A 240 -24.26 1.13 -6.55
N HIS A 241 -22.95 1.33 -6.61
CA HIS A 241 -21.98 1.04 -5.55
C HIS A 241 -21.10 2.24 -5.19
N HIS A 242 -21.44 3.42 -5.73
CA HIS A 242 -20.79 4.69 -5.42
C HIS A 242 -21.69 5.50 -4.48
N TRP A 243 -21.13 6.03 -3.41
CA TRP A 243 -21.87 6.60 -2.28
C TRP A 243 -21.02 7.59 -1.49
N LYS A 244 -21.69 8.45 -0.70
CA LYS A 244 -21.06 9.40 0.23
C LYS A 244 -21.80 9.31 1.56
N GLN A 245 -21.08 8.94 2.61
CA GLN A 245 -21.57 8.89 3.99
C GLN A 245 -21.02 10.07 4.79
N HIS A 246 -21.76 10.55 5.78
CA HIS A 246 -21.38 11.62 6.70
C HIS A 246 -21.72 11.25 8.15
N HIS A 247 -21.16 11.96 9.14
CA HIS A 247 -21.28 11.68 10.57
C HIS A 247 -21.09 10.20 10.93
N LEU A 248 -19.89 9.66 10.71
CA LEU A 248 -19.54 8.24 10.89
C LEU A 248 -19.44 7.77 12.37
N ASN A 249 -20.38 8.19 13.21
CA ASN A 249 -20.58 7.78 14.60
C ASN A 249 -19.29 7.84 15.46
N LYS A 250 -18.71 9.05 15.52
CA LYS A 250 -17.57 9.46 16.36
C LYS A 250 -16.20 8.85 16.00
N GLY A 251 -16.03 8.28 14.80
CA GLY A 251 -14.71 7.82 14.33
C GLY A 251 -13.77 8.95 13.89
N SER A 252 -12.46 8.76 14.11
CA SER A 252 -11.36 9.63 13.64
C SER A 252 -10.38 8.75 12.87
N PHE A 253 -10.49 8.71 11.55
CA PHE A 253 -9.80 7.72 10.72
C PHE A 253 -8.46 8.26 10.24
N GLN A 254 -7.37 7.57 10.61
CA GLN A 254 -6.00 8.01 10.36
C GLN A 254 -5.08 6.79 10.19
N GLY A 255 -4.60 6.59 8.97
CA GLY A 255 -3.85 5.40 8.53
C GLY A 255 -4.41 4.82 7.24
N TYR A 256 -3.66 3.92 6.61
CA TYR A 256 -4.04 3.32 5.32
C TYR A 256 -5.31 2.46 5.46
N MET A 257 -6.32 2.76 4.64
CA MET A 257 -7.53 1.96 4.48
C MET A 257 -7.21 0.54 3.99
N LEU A 258 -7.98 -0.45 4.43
CA LEU A 258 -7.93 -1.83 3.93
C LEU A 258 -9.27 -2.27 3.37
N LEU A 259 -9.24 -3.07 2.31
CA LEU A 259 -10.42 -3.61 1.65
C LEU A 259 -10.43 -5.13 1.70
N SER A 260 -11.61 -5.70 1.88
CA SER A 260 -11.94 -7.05 1.42
C SER A 260 -13.10 -6.99 0.43
N ASP A 261 -13.51 -8.14 -0.11
CA ASP A 261 -14.60 -8.29 -1.07
C ASP A 261 -15.91 -7.64 -0.59
N SER A 262 -16.14 -7.61 0.74
CA SER A 262 -17.39 -7.15 1.34
C SER A 262 -17.25 -5.98 2.33
N ARG A 263 -16.04 -5.67 2.81
CA ARG A 263 -15.84 -4.72 3.92
C ARG A 263 -14.69 -3.74 3.70
N ILE A 264 -14.86 -2.54 4.25
CA ILE A 264 -13.81 -1.54 4.42
C ILE A 264 -13.38 -1.55 5.88
N TYR A 265 -12.08 -1.53 6.14
CA TYR A 265 -11.49 -1.41 7.48
C TYR A 265 -10.70 -0.11 7.59
N MET A 266 -10.99 0.68 8.63
CA MET A 266 -10.31 1.95 8.90
C MET A 266 -9.54 1.90 10.22
N PRO A 267 -8.20 2.04 10.19
CA PRO A 267 -7.40 2.36 11.37
C PRO A 267 -7.84 3.70 11.99
N GLY A 268 -7.88 3.73 13.33
CA GLY A 268 -8.48 4.83 14.09
C GLY A 268 -7.51 5.61 14.97
N GLY A 269 -6.19 5.39 14.83
CA GLY A 269 -5.13 6.11 15.54
C GLY A 269 -5.17 5.96 17.06
N ARG A 270 -5.92 6.84 17.73
CA ARG A 270 -6.28 6.75 19.16
C ARG A 270 -7.51 5.88 19.42
N SER A 271 -7.91 5.07 18.45
CA SER A 271 -8.99 4.11 18.57
C SER A 271 -8.70 2.84 17.76
N THR A 272 -9.27 1.72 18.21
CA THR A 272 -9.25 0.44 17.51
C THR A 272 -10.08 0.51 16.22
N PRO A 273 -9.75 -0.30 15.18
CA PRO A 273 -10.33 -0.12 13.85
C PRO A 273 -11.86 -0.16 13.81
N PHE A 274 -12.42 0.54 12.83
CA PHE A 274 -13.84 0.50 12.50
C PHE A 274 -14.01 -0.30 11.20
N TYR A 275 -15.17 -0.93 11.02
CA TYR A 275 -15.47 -1.67 9.78
C TYR A 275 -16.87 -1.38 9.25
N PHE A 276 -16.97 -1.35 7.92
CA PHE A 276 -18.10 -0.86 7.15
C PHE A 276 -18.45 -1.84 6.02
N ASP A 277 -19.71 -1.89 5.62
CA ASP A 277 -20.16 -2.58 4.40
C ASP A 277 -19.62 -1.81 3.18
N ARG A 278 -18.81 -2.46 2.35
CA ARG A 278 -18.12 -1.81 1.21
C ARG A 278 -19.09 -1.30 0.14
N ARG A 279 -20.25 -1.95 0.00
CA ARG A 279 -21.25 -1.69 -1.05
C ARG A 279 -22.15 -0.49 -0.73
N THR A 280 -22.27 -0.10 0.53
CA THR A 280 -23.21 0.93 1.01
C THR A 280 -22.56 2.00 1.91
N GLY A 281 -21.36 1.75 2.44
CA GLY A 281 -20.70 2.59 3.43
C GLY A 281 -21.30 2.50 4.83
N LYS A 282 -22.30 1.64 5.06
CA LYS A 282 -22.93 1.48 6.38
C LYS A 282 -21.91 0.93 7.38
N ARG A 283 -21.69 1.63 8.50
CA ARG A 283 -20.89 1.11 9.62
C ARG A 283 -21.51 -0.20 10.13
N LEU A 284 -20.68 -1.25 10.17
CA LEU A 284 -21.06 -2.57 10.69
C LEU A 284 -20.60 -2.75 12.15
N GLY A 285 -19.50 -2.12 12.55
CA GLY A 285 -19.03 -2.18 13.94
C GLY A 285 -17.75 -1.41 14.22
N GLN A 286 -17.05 -1.82 15.28
CA GLN A 286 -15.72 -1.39 15.68
C GLN A 286 -15.09 -2.48 16.55
N PHE A 287 -13.79 -2.70 16.42
CA PHE A 287 -13.04 -3.67 17.21
C PHE A 287 -12.98 -3.25 18.69
N ALA A 288 -13.08 -4.22 19.60
CA ALA A 288 -13.15 -3.96 21.04
C ALA A 288 -11.98 -3.10 21.55
N LYS A 289 -12.24 -2.17 22.47
CA LYS A 289 -11.21 -1.29 23.05
C LYS A 289 -10.10 -2.11 23.71
N GLY A 290 -8.85 -1.76 23.44
CA GLY A 290 -7.67 -2.43 23.99
C GLY A 290 -6.37 -1.81 23.48
N ASN A 291 -5.24 -2.42 23.77
CA ASN A 291 -3.91 -1.84 23.48
C ASN A 291 -3.55 -1.79 21.98
N GLY A 292 -4.26 -2.53 21.12
CA GLY A 292 -4.10 -2.54 19.66
C GLY A 292 -4.64 -1.30 18.94
N MET A 293 -4.32 -0.10 19.44
CA MET A 293 -4.64 1.19 18.81
C MET A 293 -3.42 1.72 18.05
N GLY A 294 -3.65 2.15 16.81
CA GLY A 294 -2.64 2.81 15.97
C GLY A 294 -3.13 3.04 14.55
N SER A 295 -2.19 3.32 13.65
CA SER A 295 -2.43 3.46 12.20
C SER A 295 -2.04 2.23 11.37
N PHE A 296 -1.39 1.22 11.96
CA PHE A 296 -1.07 -0.04 11.28
C PHE A 296 -2.24 -1.02 11.38
N ALA A 297 -2.56 -1.67 10.25
CA ALA A 297 -3.25 -2.94 10.19
C ALA A 297 -2.87 -3.70 8.90
N LEU A 298 -3.18 -5.00 8.88
CA LEU A 298 -3.22 -5.84 7.67
C LEU A 298 -4.37 -6.86 7.76
N LEU A 299 -4.79 -7.40 6.62
CA LEU A 299 -5.75 -8.51 6.52
C LEU A 299 -5.03 -9.78 6.03
N ALA A 300 -5.33 -10.92 6.66
CA ALA A 300 -4.92 -12.26 6.24
C ALA A 300 -5.79 -13.33 6.93
N ASP A 301 -5.93 -14.53 6.38
CA ASP A 301 -6.64 -15.67 7.02
C ASP A 301 -8.06 -15.39 7.55
N ASN A 302 -8.82 -14.51 6.88
CA ASN A 302 -10.12 -14.02 7.37
C ASN A 302 -10.02 -13.43 8.79
N ARG A 303 -8.91 -12.72 9.05
CA ARG A 303 -8.53 -12.01 10.27
C ARG A 303 -7.98 -10.63 9.94
N ILE A 304 -8.01 -9.75 10.92
CA ILE A 304 -7.28 -8.50 10.94
C ILE A 304 -6.22 -8.54 12.03
N PHE A 305 -5.06 -7.98 11.73
CA PHE A 305 -4.01 -7.72 12.71
C PHE A 305 -3.85 -6.20 12.79
N HIS A 306 -4.01 -5.59 13.98
CA HIS A 306 -4.08 -4.12 14.12
C HIS A 306 -3.40 -3.59 15.39
N GLY A 307 -2.98 -2.33 15.32
CA GLY A 307 -1.82 -1.87 16.11
C GLY A 307 -0.52 -2.35 15.42
N PRO A 308 0.68 -2.03 15.93
CA PRO A 308 0.96 -1.29 17.15
C PRO A 308 0.71 0.22 17.06
N ALA A 309 1.03 0.89 18.15
CA ALA A 309 1.33 2.32 18.23
C ALA A 309 2.83 2.58 18.02
N ASP A 310 3.18 3.69 17.35
CA ASP A 310 4.50 4.34 17.10
C ASP A 310 5.80 3.52 16.92
N ARG A 311 5.72 2.19 16.88
CA ARG A 311 6.86 1.28 16.94
C ARG A 311 7.64 1.32 18.28
N SER A 312 7.02 1.74 19.39
CA SER A 312 7.58 1.61 20.75
C SER A 312 6.57 1.01 21.75
N GLY A 313 6.88 -0.16 22.31
CA GLY A 313 6.06 -0.83 23.34
C GLY A 313 4.61 -1.16 22.95
N GLY A 314 4.28 -1.10 21.66
CA GLY A 314 2.93 -1.31 21.15
C GLY A 314 2.51 -2.78 21.13
N VAL A 315 1.19 -3.00 21.11
CA VAL A 315 0.60 -4.35 20.97
C VAL A 315 -0.03 -4.49 19.60
N LEU A 316 0.46 -5.44 18.80
CA LEU A 316 -0.26 -5.94 17.63
C LEU A 316 -1.35 -6.91 18.11
N THR A 317 -2.61 -6.66 17.75
CA THR A 317 -3.76 -7.48 18.15
C THR A 317 -4.30 -8.24 16.96
N GLU A 318 -4.42 -9.56 17.09
CA GLU A 318 -5.08 -10.44 16.12
C GLU A 318 -6.55 -10.63 16.51
N ALA A 319 -7.46 -10.41 15.55
CA ALA A 319 -8.89 -10.69 15.71
C ALA A 319 -9.51 -11.23 14.42
N GLY A 320 -10.56 -12.06 14.53
CA GLY A 320 -11.41 -12.39 13.39
C GLY A 320 -12.12 -11.14 12.85
N LEU A 321 -12.58 -11.18 11.59
CA LEU A 321 -13.16 -10.01 10.90
C LEU A 321 -14.41 -9.40 11.58
N THR A 322 -14.93 -10.03 12.62
CA THR A 322 -16.09 -9.63 13.45
C THR A 322 -15.74 -9.03 14.81
N GLY A 323 -14.46 -9.00 15.22
CA GLY A 323 -14.01 -8.41 16.49
C GLY A 323 -13.69 -9.42 17.61
N ASP A 324 -13.85 -10.71 17.34
CA ASP A 324 -13.40 -11.82 18.18
C ASP A 324 -11.87 -11.83 18.29
N LYS A 325 -11.34 -11.41 19.44
CA LYS A 325 -9.89 -11.36 19.69
C LYS A 325 -9.32 -12.77 19.82
N ALA A 326 -8.29 -13.07 19.03
CA ALA A 326 -7.59 -14.35 19.05
C ALA A 326 -6.21 -14.28 19.73
N ALA A 327 -5.42 -13.22 19.50
CA ALA A 327 -4.08 -13.09 20.07
C ALA A 327 -3.64 -11.63 20.31
N SER A 328 -2.52 -11.47 21.00
CA SER A 328 -1.78 -10.22 21.12
C SER A 328 -0.28 -10.50 21.11
N HIS A 329 0.47 -9.67 20.40
CA HIS A 329 1.92 -9.70 20.32
C HIS A 329 2.43 -8.39 20.91
N THR A 330 3.16 -8.46 22.03
CA THR A 330 3.86 -7.32 22.62
C THR A 330 5.12 -7.01 21.83
N ASP A 331 5.53 -5.74 21.80
CA ASP A 331 6.76 -5.28 21.15
C ASP A 331 6.84 -5.67 19.66
N ALA A 332 5.67 -5.82 19.03
CA ALA A 332 5.51 -6.03 17.61
C ALA A 332 5.46 -4.68 16.89
N LEU A 333 6.25 -4.51 15.83
CA LEU A 333 6.42 -3.26 15.10
C LEU A 333 5.78 -3.31 13.70
N ASP A 334 5.91 -4.47 13.06
CA ASP A 334 5.44 -4.83 11.74
C ASP A 334 5.23 -6.35 11.73
N MET A 335 4.39 -6.86 10.84
CA MET A 335 4.20 -8.28 10.61
C MET A 335 3.84 -8.56 9.14
N ILE A 336 4.29 -9.70 8.61
CA ILE A 336 3.82 -10.27 7.34
C ILE A 336 3.16 -11.62 7.62
N VAL A 337 2.05 -11.93 6.95
CA VAL A 337 1.39 -13.24 6.99
C VAL A 337 1.39 -13.82 5.58
N ASP A 338 2.35 -14.70 5.34
CA ASP A 338 2.51 -15.47 4.10
C ASP A 338 1.71 -16.78 4.16
N ALA A 339 1.47 -17.41 3.01
CA ALA A 339 0.84 -18.73 2.89
C ALA A 339 1.50 -19.81 3.78
N GLN A 340 2.83 -19.78 3.97
CA GLN A 340 3.59 -20.76 4.73
C GLN A 340 3.96 -20.30 6.15
N ALA A 341 4.08 -18.99 6.41
CA ALA A 341 4.67 -18.44 7.63
C ALA A 341 4.03 -17.12 8.12
N MET A 342 4.32 -16.75 9.36
CA MET A 342 4.18 -15.36 9.83
C MET A 342 5.57 -14.82 10.17
N TYR A 343 5.89 -13.60 9.75
CA TYR A 343 7.14 -12.92 10.09
C TYR A 343 6.82 -11.74 10.99
N LEU A 344 7.26 -11.79 12.24
CA LEU A 344 7.01 -10.76 13.24
C LEU A 344 8.28 -9.93 13.48
N LEU A 345 8.18 -8.61 13.35
CA LEU A 345 9.29 -7.69 13.62
C LEU A 345 9.16 -7.07 15.01
N SER A 346 10.24 -7.10 15.77
CA SER A 346 10.42 -6.41 17.07
C SER A 346 11.58 -5.43 17.00
N PRO A 347 11.79 -4.55 18.01
CA PRO A 347 12.91 -3.59 17.99
C PRO A 347 14.29 -4.25 17.90
N ASP A 348 14.43 -5.47 18.42
CA ASP A 348 15.68 -6.21 18.63
C ASP A 348 15.88 -7.41 17.68
N LYS A 349 14.83 -7.85 16.96
CA LYS A 349 14.83 -9.08 16.17
C LYS A 349 13.69 -9.16 15.15
N VAL A 350 13.85 -10.06 14.18
CA VAL A 350 12.76 -10.57 13.34
C VAL A 350 12.60 -12.08 13.56
N THR A 351 11.36 -12.55 13.67
CA THR A 351 11.04 -13.94 14.02
C THR A 351 10.07 -14.54 13.01
N ALA A 352 10.45 -15.67 12.39
CA ALA A 352 9.51 -16.45 11.57
C ALA A 352 8.78 -17.49 12.42
N MET A 353 7.47 -17.63 12.20
CA MET A 353 6.58 -18.46 13.00
C MET A 353 5.70 -19.37 12.13
N THR A 354 5.36 -20.55 12.65
CA THR A 354 4.32 -21.42 12.07
C THR A 354 2.93 -20.80 12.24
N ARG A 355 2.14 -20.75 11.16
CA ARG A 355 0.80 -20.15 11.15
C ARG A 355 -0.17 -20.84 12.13
N SER A 356 -0.19 -22.17 12.12
CA SER A 356 -1.15 -22.98 12.89
C SER A 356 -0.97 -22.89 14.40
N ASN A 357 0.28 -23.01 14.89
CA ASN A 357 0.57 -23.11 16.33
C ASN A 357 1.56 -22.07 16.87
N ARG A 358 1.88 -21.01 16.10
CA ARG A 358 2.66 -19.83 16.53
C ARG A 358 4.03 -20.15 17.15
N ARG A 359 4.63 -21.30 16.79
CA ARG A 359 6.00 -21.66 17.20
C ARG A 359 7.01 -20.97 16.30
N ALA A 360 8.06 -20.41 16.89
CA ALA A 360 9.19 -19.88 16.12
C ALA A 360 9.85 -21.01 15.30
N ARG A 361 10.19 -20.72 14.04
CA ARG A 361 11.03 -21.55 13.17
C ARG A 361 12.49 -21.13 13.28
N TRP A 362 12.71 -19.82 13.23
CA TRP A 362 13.99 -19.16 13.38
C TRP A 362 13.75 -17.73 13.90
N SER A 363 14.78 -17.11 14.49
CA SER A 363 14.75 -15.72 14.96
C SER A 363 16.13 -15.10 14.78
N GLU A 364 16.20 -13.95 14.13
CA GLU A 364 17.47 -13.26 13.80
C GLU A 364 17.51 -11.87 14.46
N PRO A 365 18.67 -11.44 15.00
CA PRO A 365 18.80 -10.12 15.62
C PRO A 365 18.76 -8.98 14.60
N VAL A 366 18.09 -7.89 14.97
CA VAL A 366 17.88 -6.69 14.14
C VAL A 366 18.03 -5.46 15.02
N GLU A 367 18.93 -4.54 14.65
CA GLU A 367 19.16 -3.31 15.41
C GLU A 367 18.13 -2.24 15.03
N ALA A 368 17.18 -1.96 15.94
CA ALA A 368 16.09 -1.01 15.73
C ALA A 368 15.29 -1.30 14.45
N GLY A 369 14.70 -2.50 14.39
CA GLY A 369 13.79 -2.91 13.33
C GLY A 369 12.66 -1.90 13.09
N ASN A 370 12.26 -1.71 11.84
CA ASN A 370 11.25 -0.71 11.45
C ASN A 370 10.22 -1.19 10.43
N SER A 371 10.60 -1.97 9.43
CA SER A 371 9.67 -2.36 8.35
C SER A 371 10.00 -3.73 7.74
N LEU A 372 8.99 -4.40 7.17
CA LEU A 372 9.12 -5.67 6.45
C LEU A 372 8.62 -5.57 4.99
N ALA A 373 9.25 -6.35 4.10
CA ALA A 373 8.71 -6.76 2.80
C ALA A 373 9.17 -8.19 2.49
N LEU A 374 8.35 -8.99 1.80
CA LEU A 374 8.67 -10.34 1.34
C LEU A 374 8.62 -10.38 -0.19
N ALA A 375 9.67 -10.91 -0.81
CA ALA A 375 9.81 -11.02 -2.25
C ALA A 375 10.31 -12.42 -2.60
N GLY A 376 9.39 -13.29 -3.01
CA GLY A 376 9.63 -14.73 -3.09
C GLY A 376 10.19 -15.27 -1.76
N ASP A 377 11.31 -15.98 -1.83
CA ASP A 377 11.99 -16.58 -0.68
C ASP A 377 12.89 -15.60 0.12
N THR A 378 12.81 -14.28 -0.15
CA THR A 378 13.65 -13.26 0.49
C THR A 378 12.81 -12.30 1.35
N LEU A 379 13.05 -12.31 2.67
CA LEU A 379 12.50 -11.35 3.61
C LEU A 379 13.45 -10.15 3.76
N PHE A 380 12.99 -8.98 3.35
CA PHE A 380 13.67 -7.70 3.57
C PHE A 380 13.20 -7.05 4.88
N VAL A 381 14.16 -6.49 5.62
CA VAL A 381 13.95 -5.85 6.92
C VAL A 381 14.62 -4.48 6.94
N GLY A 382 13.82 -3.43 7.07
CA GLY A 382 14.26 -2.06 7.29
C GLY A 382 14.61 -1.82 8.76
N SER A 383 15.71 -1.10 9.01
CA SER A 383 16.27 -0.84 10.34
C SER A 383 16.76 0.60 10.46
N ALA A 384 17.34 0.98 11.62
CA ALA A 384 18.12 2.21 11.71
C ALA A 384 19.45 2.08 10.94
N GLY A 385 19.75 3.05 10.09
CA GLY A 385 20.98 3.15 9.28
C GLY A 385 21.16 2.07 8.20
N ARG A 386 20.20 1.15 8.04
CA ARG A 386 20.45 -0.13 7.36
C ARG A 386 19.18 -0.80 6.83
N VAL A 387 19.34 -1.56 5.76
CA VAL A 387 18.41 -2.59 5.30
C VAL A 387 19.12 -3.95 5.26
N ARG A 388 18.41 -5.03 5.55
CA ARG A 388 18.92 -6.42 5.58
C ARG A 388 17.98 -7.33 4.79
N ALA A 389 18.53 -8.37 4.16
CA ALA A 389 17.79 -9.43 3.50
C ALA A 389 18.13 -10.78 4.15
N PHE A 390 17.12 -11.59 4.41
CA PHE A 390 17.23 -12.93 5.01
C PHE A 390 16.46 -13.94 4.14
N ASN A 391 16.93 -15.19 4.06
CA ASN A 391 16.12 -16.25 3.45
C ASN A 391 14.93 -16.55 4.37
N ALA A 392 13.72 -16.45 3.83
CA ALA A 392 12.47 -16.54 4.55
C ALA A 392 12.28 -17.89 5.29
N HIS A 393 12.79 -18.99 4.73
CA HIS A 393 12.67 -20.33 5.31
C HIS A 393 13.65 -20.63 6.45
N SER A 394 14.89 -20.12 6.36
CA SER A 394 16.00 -20.50 7.25
C SER A 394 16.52 -19.40 8.18
N GLY A 395 16.14 -18.14 7.96
CA GLY A 395 16.70 -16.99 8.67
C GLY A 395 18.11 -16.61 8.20
N ARG A 396 18.77 -17.39 7.34
CA ARG A 396 20.12 -17.07 6.88
C ARG A 396 20.16 -15.71 6.19
N LYS A 397 20.86 -14.73 6.79
CA LYS A 397 21.18 -13.43 6.20
C LYS A 397 21.84 -13.62 4.82
N LEU A 398 21.29 -12.96 3.80
CA LEU A 398 21.75 -13.05 2.41
C LEU A 398 22.49 -11.79 1.95
N TRP A 399 22.04 -10.61 2.38
CA TRP A 399 22.54 -9.31 1.93
C TRP A 399 22.23 -8.21 2.96
N SER A 400 22.93 -7.08 2.91
CA SER A 400 22.61 -5.88 3.69
C SER A 400 23.32 -4.67 3.14
N GLU A 401 22.63 -3.53 3.07
CA GLU A 401 23.23 -2.24 2.74
C GLU A 401 22.89 -1.12 3.73
N ALA A 402 23.70 -0.07 3.70
CA ALA A 402 23.48 1.14 4.50
C ALA A 402 22.45 2.08 3.83
N VAL A 403 21.66 2.77 4.64
CA VAL A 403 20.71 3.81 4.21
C VAL A 403 20.68 4.97 5.22
N PRO A 404 20.38 6.21 4.79
CA PRO A 404 20.23 7.34 5.71
C PRO A 404 19.02 7.15 6.64
N GLY A 405 19.15 7.56 7.90
CA GLY A 405 18.04 7.52 8.87
C GLY A 405 17.50 6.10 9.14
N ARG A 406 16.20 5.99 9.41
CA ARG A 406 15.48 4.72 9.58
C ARG A 406 14.76 4.34 8.29
N ALA A 407 14.91 3.10 7.83
CA ALA A 407 14.10 2.55 6.74
C ALA A 407 12.67 2.25 7.22
N LEU A 408 11.74 3.17 6.99
CA LEU A 408 10.36 3.06 7.50
C LEU A 408 9.38 2.41 6.52
N GLY A 409 9.70 2.41 5.22
CA GLY A 409 8.92 1.77 4.16
C GLY A 409 9.81 0.98 3.21
N LEU A 410 9.28 -0.13 2.72
CA LEU A 410 9.91 -0.99 1.71
C LEU A 410 8.87 -1.29 0.61
N ALA A 411 9.34 -1.39 -0.63
CA ALA A 411 8.60 -1.91 -1.77
C ALA A 411 9.54 -2.74 -2.65
N VAL A 412 9.02 -3.78 -3.30
CA VAL A 412 9.78 -4.55 -4.30
C VAL A 412 8.99 -4.60 -5.60
N ALA A 413 9.61 -4.09 -6.66
CA ALA A 413 9.06 -4.01 -8.00
C ALA A 413 10.19 -3.80 -9.03
N ASN A 414 9.98 -4.25 -10.26
CA ASN A 414 10.87 -3.97 -11.41
C ASN A 414 12.38 -4.19 -11.14
N GLY A 415 12.71 -5.39 -10.63
CA GLY A 415 14.05 -5.84 -10.33
C GLY A 415 14.71 -5.16 -9.13
N ALA A 416 13.98 -4.31 -8.39
CA ALA A 416 14.54 -3.48 -7.32
C ALA A 416 13.77 -3.56 -6.00
N LEU A 417 14.55 -3.41 -4.92
CA LEU A 417 14.08 -3.02 -3.60
C LEU A 417 14.15 -1.49 -3.48
N LEU A 418 12.99 -0.87 -3.29
CA LEU A 418 12.85 0.55 -2.98
C LEU A 418 12.74 0.74 -1.46
N VAL A 419 13.52 1.66 -0.90
CA VAL A 419 13.60 1.94 0.54
C VAL A 419 13.26 3.40 0.81
N SER A 420 12.15 3.64 1.51
CA SER A 420 11.72 4.96 1.99
C SER A 420 12.22 5.20 3.42
N THR A 421 12.91 6.32 3.65
CA THR A 421 13.53 6.65 4.95
C THR A 421 12.86 7.82 5.67
N ASP A 422 13.11 7.96 6.97
CA ASP A 422 12.63 9.11 7.76
C ASP A 422 13.40 10.43 7.51
N THR A 423 14.49 10.37 6.74
CA THR A 423 15.09 11.56 6.10
C THR A 423 14.32 12.01 4.86
N GLY A 424 13.33 11.24 4.41
CA GLY A 424 12.62 11.42 3.15
C GLY A 424 13.37 10.88 1.93
N ALA A 425 14.64 10.52 2.06
CA ALA A 425 15.39 9.90 0.98
C ALA A 425 14.75 8.56 0.56
N ILE A 426 14.71 8.34 -0.75
CA ILE A 426 14.23 7.12 -1.41
C ILE A 426 15.42 6.51 -2.14
N ILE A 427 15.71 5.23 -1.87
CA ILE A 427 16.88 4.53 -2.40
C ILE A 427 16.41 3.29 -3.17
N SER A 428 16.96 3.05 -4.36
CA SER A 428 16.69 1.86 -5.18
C SER A 428 17.91 0.94 -5.19
N PHE A 429 17.70 -0.33 -4.87
CA PHE A 429 18.71 -1.40 -4.91
C PHE A 429 18.27 -2.49 -5.89
N GLY A 430 19.01 -2.71 -6.97
CA GLY A 430 18.74 -3.72 -8.01
C GLY A 430 20.00 -4.49 -8.37
N GLN A 431 20.09 -5.06 -9.58
CA GLN A 431 21.38 -5.52 -10.10
C GLN A 431 22.28 -4.33 -10.47
N ALA A 432 23.59 -4.58 -10.58
CA ALA A 432 24.56 -3.58 -11.04
C ALA A 432 24.56 -3.41 -12.58
N ASP A 433 24.06 -4.40 -13.31
CA ASP A 433 23.90 -4.42 -14.77
C ASP A 433 22.52 -3.88 -15.25
N ASP A 434 21.58 -3.63 -14.34
CA ASP A 434 20.27 -3.02 -14.64
C ASP A 434 20.44 -1.58 -15.16
N GLN A 435 20.50 -1.44 -16.49
CA GLN A 435 20.45 -0.13 -17.15
C GLN A 435 19.06 0.50 -16.98
N PRO A 436 18.96 1.85 -17.04
CA PRO A 436 17.68 2.48 -17.34
C PRO A 436 17.10 1.94 -18.64
N SER A 437 15.78 1.77 -18.67
CA SER A 437 15.03 1.21 -19.80
C SER A 437 15.04 2.15 -21.00
N ALA A 438 16.19 2.24 -21.66
CA ALA A 438 16.37 2.91 -22.92
C ALA A 438 15.51 2.21 -23.98
N TRP A 439 14.39 2.87 -24.33
CA TRP A 439 13.48 2.53 -25.43
C TRP A 439 12.56 1.31 -25.20
N ILE A 440 11.37 1.58 -24.66
CA ILE A 440 10.13 0.98 -25.19
C ILE A 440 9.20 2.12 -25.61
N LEU A 441 9.48 2.69 -26.79
CA LEU A 441 8.52 3.48 -27.55
C LEU A 441 7.94 2.59 -28.65
N PHE A 442 6.72 2.09 -28.43
CA PHE A 442 5.90 1.35 -29.40
C PHE A 442 4.43 1.69 -29.16
#